data_AF-A0A8R2H3L3-F1
#
_entry.id   AF-A0A8R2H3L3-F1
#
_cell.length_a   1.000
_cell.length_b   1.000
_cell.length_c   1.000
_cell.angle_alpha   90.00
_cell.angle_beta   90.00
_cell.angle_gamma   90.00
#
_symmetry.space_group_name_H-M   'P 1'
#
loop_
_entity.id
_entity.type
_entity.pdbx_description
1 polymer ?
#
loop_
_entity_poly.entity_id
_entity_poly.type
_entity_poly.pdbx_seq_one_letter_code
_entity_poly.pdbx_strand_id
1 'polypeptide(L)'
;MALVSHFCHGSAHTLVIDINGRVLRHSHILCFADDIKLFLRIGSIDDCLNLQSDLDSFVNCFTNIGLFLNVSKCSEILHVNESVIDLRFKLTRSIDPRPHIDMVCCKALKTLGFINRLARDFKLYSSFKLLYCTLVRPILEYGVVVWSPYTANDSLQLERVQRRFLHSAGFLLGIEHLPHDYSAVAAKLGLVSLAERRRMLCVKFLKGLLSGQVDSTDLLSLLNFKVPPCQNRSSVAFHVPICPSNYMKNEPIRCLMLMANEGPSIDL
;
A
#
# COMPACT_ATOMS: atom_id res chain seq x y z
N MET A 1 18.19 -11.65 -34.36
CA MET A 1 17.92 -13.07 -34.07
C MET A 1 19.17 -13.68 -33.45
N ALA A 2 19.25 -13.68 -32.11
CA ALA A 2 20.07 -14.59 -31.31
C ALA A 2 19.69 -14.33 -29.84
N LEU A 3 18.85 -15.24 -29.33
CA LEU A 3 18.60 -15.50 -27.92
C LEU A 3 19.71 -16.42 -27.44
N VAL A 4 20.31 -16.16 -26.28
CA VAL A 4 20.77 -17.24 -25.37
C VAL A 4 20.46 -16.82 -23.94
N SER A 5 19.44 -17.49 -23.39
CA SER A 5 19.28 -17.77 -21.98
C SER A 5 20.35 -18.76 -21.51
N HIS A 6 21.03 -18.50 -20.39
CA HIS A 6 21.43 -19.52 -19.41
C HIS A 6 22.17 -18.84 -18.25
N PHE A 7 21.53 -18.73 -17.10
CA PHE A 7 22.19 -18.89 -15.81
C PHE A 7 21.17 -19.48 -14.82
N CYS A 8 21.23 -20.81 -14.69
CA CYS A 8 20.69 -21.56 -13.55
C CYS A 8 21.88 -22.13 -12.79
N HIS A 9 22.09 -21.63 -11.57
CA HIS A 9 22.48 -22.36 -10.35
C HIS A 9 23.35 -21.49 -9.43
N GLY A 10 22.89 -21.32 -8.19
CA GLY A 10 23.79 -21.56 -7.06
C GLY A 10 24.38 -20.38 -6.31
N SER A 11 23.81 -19.18 -6.38
CA SER A 11 24.06 -18.11 -5.39
C SER A 11 23.12 -16.94 -5.69
N ALA A 12 22.34 -16.53 -4.69
CA ALA A 12 21.59 -15.27 -4.76
C ALA A 12 22.61 -14.12 -4.73
N HIS A 13 23.22 -13.82 -5.88
CA HIS A 13 23.95 -12.59 -6.08
C HIS A 13 22.92 -11.48 -6.21
N THR A 14 22.57 -10.87 -5.07
CA THR A 14 21.89 -9.59 -5.05
C THR A 14 22.81 -8.60 -5.75
N LEU A 15 22.49 -8.27 -7.01
CA LEU A 15 23.16 -7.22 -7.75
C LEU A 15 22.66 -5.90 -7.18
N VAL A 16 23.37 -5.40 -6.16
CA VAL A 16 23.13 -4.06 -5.61
C VAL A 16 23.73 -3.09 -6.60
N ILE A 17 22.89 -2.51 -7.46
CA ILE A 17 23.30 -1.37 -8.28
C ILE A 17 23.33 -0.17 -7.33
N ASP A 18 24.51 0.09 -6.77
CA ASP A 18 24.78 1.31 -6.04
C ASP A 18 24.86 2.46 -7.05
N ILE A 19 23.70 3.02 -7.38
CA ILE A 19 23.58 4.29 -8.12
C ILE A 19 23.89 5.42 -7.11
N ASN A 20 25.06 5.33 -6.49
CA ASN A 20 25.57 6.35 -5.60
C ASN A 20 25.59 7.69 -6.37
N GLY A 21 25.28 8.80 -5.70
CA GLY A 21 24.93 10.13 -6.24
C GLY A 21 25.96 10.87 -7.12
N ARG A 22 26.79 10.15 -7.87
CA ARG A 22 27.72 10.66 -8.89
C ARG A 22 27.12 10.67 -10.30
N VAL A 23 26.12 9.84 -10.59
CA VAL A 23 25.50 9.74 -11.92
C VAL A 23 24.39 10.76 -12.12
N LEU A 24 23.63 11.07 -11.06
CA LEU A 24 22.53 12.02 -11.07
C LEU A 24 22.92 13.22 -10.21
N ARG A 25 22.92 14.42 -10.78
CA ARG A 25 23.34 15.64 -10.07
C ARG A 25 22.16 16.48 -9.61
N HIS A 26 21.02 16.37 -10.29
CA HIS A 26 19.90 17.28 -10.10
C HIS A 26 18.62 16.51 -9.74
N SER A 27 18.40 15.37 -10.38
CA SER A 27 17.23 14.53 -10.23
C SER A 27 17.33 13.56 -9.06
N HIS A 28 16.17 13.24 -8.50
CA HIS A 28 16.02 12.19 -7.51
C HIS A 28 15.63 10.88 -8.19
N ILE A 29 16.01 9.77 -7.56
CA ILE A 29 15.75 8.42 -8.06
C ILE A 29 14.93 7.61 -7.05
N LEU A 30 13.94 6.88 -7.55
CA LEU A 30 13.24 5.82 -6.83
C LEU A 30 13.43 4.51 -7.60
N CYS A 31 13.81 3.46 -6.88
CA CYS A 31 14.00 2.13 -7.45
C CYS A 31 13.08 1.14 -6.76
N PHE A 32 12.40 0.30 -7.53
CA PHE A 32 11.67 -0.86 -7.04
C PHE A 32 11.84 -2.02 -8.04
N ALA A 33 12.67 -3.00 -7.67
CA ALA A 33 13.09 -4.06 -8.61
C ALA A 33 13.66 -3.47 -9.92
N ASP A 34 13.05 -3.78 -11.06
CA ASP A 34 13.41 -3.26 -12.39
C ASP A 34 12.76 -1.89 -12.70
N ASP A 35 11.76 -1.47 -11.93
CA ASP A 35 11.11 -0.17 -12.11
C ASP A 35 11.97 0.94 -11.48
N ILE A 36 12.48 1.83 -12.33
CA ILE A 36 13.25 3.00 -11.92
C ILE A 36 12.49 4.26 -12.32
N LYS A 37 12.41 5.22 -11.40
CA LYS A 37 11.79 6.53 -11.63
C LYS A 37 12.77 7.64 -11.32
N LEU A 38 12.97 8.51 -12.30
CA LEU A 38 13.72 9.74 -12.16
C LEU A 38 12.73 10.89 -12.09
N PHE A 39 12.90 11.78 -11.11
CA PHE A 39 12.02 12.92 -10.96
C PHE A 39 12.79 14.17 -10.56
N LEU A 40 12.39 15.29 -11.16
CA LEU A 40 12.90 16.62 -10.90
C LEU A 40 11.73 17.60 -10.89
N ARG A 41 11.75 18.57 -9.99
CA ARG A 41 10.78 19.68 -10.02
C ARG A 41 11.19 20.64 -11.14
N ILE A 42 10.38 20.72 -12.18
CA ILE A 42 10.63 21.62 -13.31
C ILE A 42 9.94 22.97 -13.05
N GLY A 43 10.73 24.03 -12.89
CA GLY A 43 10.25 25.41 -12.82
C GLY A 43 10.76 26.30 -13.96
N SER A 44 11.80 25.86 -14.66
CA SER A 44 12.48 26.60 -15.73
C SER A 44 12.90 25.68 -16.88
N ILE A 45 13.31 26.28 -18.00
CA ILE A 45 13.91 25.55 -19.13
C ILE A 45 15.25 24.92 -18.71
N ASP A 46 16.01 25.58 -17.83
CA ASP A 46 17.27 25.05 -17.32
C ASP A 46 17.06 23.74 -16.54
N ASP A 47 15.94 23.60 -15.81
CA ASP A 47 15.59 22.35 -15.14
C ASP A 47 15.32 21.22 -16.14
N CYS A 48 14.71 21.52 -17.29
CA CYS A 48 14.54 20.53 -18.37
C CYS A 48 15.90 20.08 -18.92
N LEU A 49 16.84 21.01 -19.11
CA LEU A 49 18.19 20.69 -19.57
C LEU A 49 18.97 19.87 -18.54
N ASN A 50 18.82 20.20 -17.24
CA ASN A 50 19.41 19.45 -16.15
C ASN A 50 18.86 18.02 -16.06
N LEU A 51 17.54 17.85 -16.23
CA LEU A 51 16.92 16.53 -16.27
C LEU A 51 17.41 15.72 -17.47
N GLN A 52 17.51 16.34 -18.66
CA GLN A 52 18.03 15.67 -19.84
C GLN A 52 19.50 15.24 -19.65
N SER A 53 20.33 16.11 -19.06
CA SER A 53 21.73 15.78 -18.77
C SER A 53 21.88 14.60 -17.80
N ASP A 54 21.02 14.54 -16.78
CA ASP A 54 20.96 13.40 -15.85
C ASP A 54 20.47 12.12 -16.55
N LEU A 55 19.48 12.21 -17.44
CA LEU A 55 18.99 11.07 -18.24
C LEU A 55 20.08 10.53 -19.17
N ASP A 56 20.82 11.39 -19.87
CA ASP A 56 21.90 10.97 -20.76
C ASP A 56 23.02 10.29 -19.96
N SER A 57 23.37 10.85 -18.80
CA SER A 57 24.35 10.28 -17.88
C SER A 57 23.89 8.91 -17.36
N PHE A 58 22.61 8.78 -17.06
CA PHE A 58 21.99 7.55 -16.61
C PHE A 58 22.01 6.45 -17.69
N VAL A 59 21.62 6.77 -18.92
CA VAL A 59 21.67 5.85 -20.08
C VAL A 59 23.10 5.36 -20.32
N ASN A 60 24.07 6.27 -20.29
CA ASN A 60 25.48 5.93 -20.47
C ASN A 60 25.98 4.99 -19.37
N CYS A 61 25.60 5.25 -18.11
CA CYS A 61 25.95 4.38 -16.99
C CYS A 61 25.40 2.96 -17.16
N PHE A 62 24.11 2.82 -17.51
CA PHE A 62 23.48 1.51 -17.73
C PHE A 62 24.14 0.74 -18.87
N THR A 63 24.45 1.44 -19.96
CA THR A 63 25.13 0.85 -21.12
C THR A 63 26.53 0.36 -20.74
N ASN A 64 27.27 1.10 -19.92
CA ASN A 64 28.59 0.69 -19.42
C ASN A 64 28.54 -0.55 -18.52
N ILE A 65 27.44 -0.76 -17.79
CA ILE A 65 27.21 -1.93 -16.93
C ILE A 65 26.66 -3.12 -17.76
N GLY A 66 26.38 -2.93 -19.05
CA GLY A 66 25.83 -3.95 -19.94
C GLY A 66 24.32 -4.15 -19.79
N LEU A 67 23.60 -3.19 -19.21
CA LEU A 67 22.15 -3.17 -19.10
C LEU A 67 21.55 -2.25 -20.17
N PHE A 68 20.40 -2.66 -20.72
CA PHE A 68 19.67 -1.90 -21.72
C PHE A 68 18.34 -1.42 -21.16
N LEU A 69 18.06 -0.13 -21.29
CA LEU A 69 16.78 0.45 -20.91
C LEU A 69 15.73 0.08 -21.95
N ASN A 70 14.55 -0.32 -21.47
CA ASN A 70 13.43 -0.61 -22.34
C ASN A 70 12.67 0.69 -22.67
N VAL A 71 13.11 1.39 -23.71
CA VAL A 71 12.52 2.67 -24.15
C VAL A 71 11.01 2.56 -24.41
N SER A 72 10.52 1.40 -24.87
CA SER A 72 9.07 1.20 -25.11
C SER A 72 8.23 1.17 -23.84
N LYS A 73 8.85 0.87 -22.69
CA LYS A 73 8.20 0.90 -21.36
C LYS A 73 8.47 2.21 -20.61
N CYS A 74 9.40 3.03 -21.07
CA CYS A 74 9.65 4.34 -20.48
C CYS A 74 8.48 5.28 -20.80
N SER A 75 7.84 5.81 -19.77
CA SER A 75 6.75 6.78 -19.90
C SER A 75 7.12 8.07 -19.21
N GLU A 76 6.99 9.18 -19.92
CA GLU A 76 7.11 10.52 -19.33
C GLU A 76 5.81 10.91 -18.65
N ILE A 77 5.87 11.17 -17.34
CA ILE A 77 4.72 11.69 -16.59
C ILE A 77 4.89 13.21 -16.52
N LEU A 78 4.56 13.88 -17.63
CA LEU A 78 4.77 15.33 -17.79
C LEU A 78 3.54 16.17 -17.44
N HIS A 79 2.38 15.55 -17.16
CA HIS A 79 1.13 16.28 -17.00
C HIS A 79 0.48 16.11 -15.62
N VAL A 80 0.48 17.23 -14.91
CA VAL A 80 -0.45 17.59 -13.84
C VAL A 80 -1.84 17.45 -14.50
N ASN A 81 -2.60 16.37 -14.43
CA ASN A 81 -4.08 16.33 -14.71
C ASN A 81 -4.57 14.88 -14.67
N GLU A 82 -3.67 13.93 -14.92
CA GLU A 82 -4.00 12.52 -14.97
C GLU A 82 -3.74 11.83 -13.64
N SER A 83 -4.56 10.82 -13.34
CA SER A 83 -4.27 9.91 -12.24
C SER A 83 -3.21 8.91 -12.68
N VAL A 84 -2.12 8.81 -11.92
CA VAL A 84 -1.04 7.86 -12.20
C VAL A 84 -1.32 6.57 -11.43
N ILE A 85 -1.10 5.42 -12.08
CA ILE A 85 -1.08 4.13 -11.39
C ILE A 85 0.37 3.73 -11.19
N ASP A 86 0.78 3.57 -9.94
CA ASP A 86 2.12 3.16 -9.58
C ASP A 86 2.10 2.15 -8.44
N LEU A 87 2.83 1.04 -8.58
CA LEU A 87 2.84 -0.07 -7.61
C LEU A 87 1.43 -0.52 -7.17
N ARG A 88 0.47 -0.41 -8.09
CA ARG A 88 -0.97 -0.69 -7.92
C ARG A 88 -1.72 0.32 -7.05
N PHE A 89 -1.11 1.43 -6.68
CA PHE A 89 -1.76 2.61 -6.12
C PHE A 89 -2.22 3.53 -7.23
N LYS A 90 -3.38 4.17 -7.04
CA LYS A 90 -3.88 5.18 -7.99
C LYS A 90 -3.72 6.53 -7.31
N LEU A 91 -2.73 7.29 -7.75
CA LEU A 91 -2.42 8.59 -7.22
C LEU A 91 -3.13 9.65 -8.05
N THR A 92 -3.81 10.55 -7.35
CA THR A 92 -4.43 11.74 -7.95
C THR A 92 -3.70 12.98 -7.49
N ARG A 93 -3.83 14.09 -8.23
CA ARG A 93 -3.24 15.38 -7.83
C ARG A 93 -3.66 15.84 -6.43
N SER A 94 -4.92 15.60 -6.07
CA SER A 94 -5.44 15.93 -4.74
C SER A 94 -4.96 14.97 -3.66
N ILE A 95 -4.29 13.88 -4.05
CA ILE A 95 -3.88 12.77 -3.17
C ILE A 95 -5.11 12.21 -2.42
N ASP A 96 -6.30 12.38 -3.01
CA ASP A 96 -7.53 11.82 -2.48
C ASP A 96 -7.46 10.29 -2.65
N PRO A 97 -7.60 9.49 -1.57
CA PRO A 97 -7.61 8.05 -1.64
C PRO A 97 -8.88 7.50 -2.29
N ARG A 98 -9.96 8.28 -2.44
CA ARG A 98 -11.24 7.77 -2.99
C ARG A 98 -11.11 7.08 -4.34
N PRO A 99 -10.46 7.66 -5.37
CA PRO A 99 -10.33 6.99 -6.66
C PRO A 99 -9.52 5.69 -6.58
N HIS A 100 -8.58 5.61 -5.63
CA HIS A 100 -7.86 4.38 -5.33
C HIS A 100 -8.76 3.34 -4.64
N ILE A 101 -9.53 3.75 -3.63
CA ILE A 101 -10.48 2.90 -2.91
C ILE A 101 -11.52 2.33 -3.87
N ASP A 102 -12.07 3.15 -4.78
CA ASP A 102 -13.01 2.71 -5.79
C ASP A 102 -12.40 1.66 -6.72
N MET A 103 -11.16 1.87 -7.16
CA MET A 103 -10.41 0.92 -7.98
C MET A 103 -10.19 -0.41 -7.24
N VAL A 104 -9.77 -0.35 -5.98
CA VAL A 104 -9.53 -1.51 -5.10
C VAL A 104 -10.83 -2.28 -4.86
N CYS A 105 -11.92 -1.59 -4.49
CA CYS A 105 -13.25 -2.17 -4.30
C CYS A 105 -13.76 -2.84 -5.59
N CYS A 106 -13.65 -2.16 -6.73
CA CYS A 106 -14.05 -2.72 -8.03
C CYS A 106 -13.29 -4.00 -8.35
N LYS A 107 -11.97 -4.01 -8.14
CA LYS A 107 -11.13 -5.19 -8.37
C LYS A 107 -11.51 -6.33 -7.42
N ALA A 108 -11.67 -6.04 -6.14
CA ALA A 108 -12.06 -7.01 -5.12
C ALA A 108 -13.45 -7.62 -5.39
N LEU A 109 -14.43 -6.81 -5.81
CA LEU A 109 -15.77 -7.27 -6.16
C LEU A 109 -15.79 -8.15 -7.41
N LYS A 110 -14.98 -7.84 -8.43
CA LYS A 110 -14.80 -8.70 -9.61
C LYS A 110 -14.23 -10.05 -9.22
N THR A 111 -13.20 -10.07 -8.38
CA THR A 111 -12.59 -11.30 -7.85
C THR A 111 -13.58 -12.08 -6.98
N LEU A 112 -14.35 -11.42 -6.12
CA LEU A 112 -15.40 -12.06 -5.32
C LEU A 112 -16.48 -12.69 -6.21
N GLY A 113 -16.92 -12.00 -7.27
CA GLY A 113 -17.87 -12.54 -8.24
C GLY A 113 -17.36 -13.80 -8.93
N PHE A 114 -16.06 -13.84 -9.26
CA PHE A 114 -15.40 -15.04 -9.79
C PHE A 114 -15.40 -16.19 -8.78
N ILE A 115 -15.01 -15.92 -7.53
CA ILE A 115 -15.01 -16.93 -6.45
C ILE A 115 -16.42 -17.46 -6.17
N ASN A 116 -17.44 -16.60 -6.19
CA ASN A 116 -18.83 -17.01 -5.99
C ASN A 116 -19.31 -18.00 -7.06
N ARG A 117 -18.88 -17.83 -8.31
CA ARG A 117 -19.19 -18.79 -9.39
C ARG A 117 -18.47 -20.11 -9.14
N LEU A 118 -17.15 -20.07 -8.93
CA LEU A 118 -16.36 -21.27 -8.64
C LEU A 118 -16.88 -22.07 -7.44
N ALA A 119 -17.25 -21.38 -6.36
CA ALA A 119 -17.74 -22.02 -5.16
C ALA A 119 -19.06 -22.77 -5.37
N ARG A 120 -19.93 -22.27 -6.27
CA ARG A 120 -21.17 -22.96 -6.63
C ARG A 120 -20.90 -24.13 -7.57
N ASP A 121 -20.14 -23.89 -8.63
CA ASP A 121 -19.94 -24.88 -9.70
C ASP A 121 -19.17 -26.11 -9.18
N PHE A 122 -18.18 -25.88 -8.32
CA PHE A 122 -17.33 -26.93 -7.73
C PHE A 122 -17.70 -27.29 -6.29
N LYS A 123 -18.81 -26.75 -5.76
CA LYS A 123 -19.30 -27.01 -4.38
C LYS A 123 -18.23 -26.82 -3.29
N LEU A 124 -17.39 -25.80 -3.43
CA LEU A 124 -16.24 -25.53 -2.55
C LEU A 124 -16.64 -24.81 -1.24
N TYR A 125 -17.63 -25.34 -0.54
CA TYR A 125 -18.22 -24.69 0.65
C TYR A 125 -17.22 -24.55 1.80
N SER A 126 -16.49 -25.63 2.12
CA SER A 126 -15.45 -25.63 3.17
C SER A 126 -14.31 -24.65 2.88
N SER A 127 -13.96 -24.49 1.60
CA SER A 127 -12.86 -23.63 1.14
C SER A 127 -13.28 -22.21 0.80
N PHE A 128 -14.58 -21.87 0.89
CA PHE A 128 -15.09 -20.57 0.44
C PHE A 128 -14.48 -19.40 1.22
N LYS A 129 -14.38 -19.54 2.55
CA LYS A 129 -13.65 -18.59 3.41
C LYS A 129 -12.19 -18.47 2.99
N LEU A 130 -11.53 -19.60 2.73
CA LEU A 130 -10.11 -19.61 2.35
C LEU A 130 -9.90 -18.83 1.07
N LEU A 131 -10.70 -19.09 0.02
CA LEU A 131 -10.64 -18.37 -1.26
C LEU A 131 -10.83 -16.86 -1.09
N TYR A 132 -11.77 -16.43 -0.24
CA TYR A 132 -11.95 -15.02 0.07
C TYR A 132 -10.70 -14.43 0.75
N CYS A 133 -10.15 -15.12 1.74
CA CYS A 133 -8.98 -14.66 2.50
C CYS A 133 -7.70 -14.63 1.65
N THR A 134 -7.58 -15.50 0.63
CA THR A 134 -6.37 -15.60 -0.21
C THR A 134 -6.44 -14.73 -1.46
N LEU A 135 -7.63 -14.47 -2.01
CA LEU A 135 -7.75 -13.78 -3.31
C LEU A 135 -8.38 -12.38 -3.19
N VAL A 136 -9.36 -12.19 -2.31
CA VAL A 136 -10.08 -10.90 -2.20
C VAL A 136 -9.46 -10.02 -1.13
N ARG A 137 -9.22 -10.58 0.07
CA ARG A 137 -8.69 -9.83 1.20
C ARG A 137 -7.34 -9.15 0.92
N PRO A 138 -6.36 -9.77 0.24
CA PRO A 138 -5.10 -9.09 -0.05
C PRO A 138 -5.27 -7.88 -0.95
N ILE A 139 -6.28 -7.86 -1.83
CA ILE A 139 -6.58 -6.69 -2.68
C ILE A 139 -7.02 -5.51 -1.81
N LEU A 140 -7.81 -5.76 -0.76
CA LEU A 140 -8.35 -4.75 0.15
C LEU A 140 -7.34 -4.31 1.24
N GLU A 141 -6.35 -5.13 1.53
CA GLU A 141 -5.39 -4.93 2.63
C GLU A 141 -4.03 -4.42 2.14
N TYR A 142 -3.70 -4.59 0.87
CA TYR A 142 -2.41 -4.20 0.31
C TYR A 142 -2.17 -2.69 0.45
N GLY A 143 -1.08 -2.33 1.13
CA GLY A 143 -0.66 -0.94 1.28
C GLY A 143 -1.57 -0.06 2.14
N VAL A 144 -2.43 -0.65 2.96
CA VAL A 144 -3.44 0.09 3.76
C VAL A 144 -2.85 1.20 4.62
N VAL A 145 -1.59 1.06 5.06
CA VAL A 145 -0.85 2.08 5.80
C VAL A 145 -0.80 3.41 5.03
N VAL A 146 -0.72 3.35 3.70
CA VAL A 146 -0.55 4.52 2.82
C VAL A 146 -1.87 5.20 2.47
N TRP A 147 -2.94 4.45 2.24
CA TRP A 147 -4.19 4.98 1.66
C TRP A 147 -5.42 4.81 2.55
N SER A 148 -5.25 4.38 3.81
CA SER A 148 -6.37 4.08 4.72
C SER A 148 -7.47 5.16 4.63
N PRO A 149 -8.75 4.77 4.46
CA PRO A 149 -9.83 5.73 4.34
C PRO A 149 -9.96 6.58 5.60
N TYR A 150 -10.08 7.90 5.41
CA TYR A 150 -10.33 8.83 6.50
C TYR A 150 -11.81 9.19 6.68
N THR A 151 -12.67 8.92 5.70
CA THR A 151 -14.11 9.15 5.84
C THR A 151 -14.85 7.86 6.22
N ALA A 152 -15.94 8.01 6.98
CA ALA A 152 -16.83 6.91 7.30
C ALA A 152 -17.46 6.30 6.03
N ASN A 153 -17.75 7.12 5.02
CA ASN A 153 -18.30 6.65 3.75
C ASN A 153 -17.33 5.72 3.01
N ASP A 154 -16.06 6.12 2.92
CA ASP A 154 -15.05 5.34 2.20
C ASP A 154 -14.68 4.07 2.97
N SER A 155 -14.69 4.13 4.30
CA SER A 155 -14.61 2.93 5.15
C SER A 155 -15.80 1.98 4.93
N LEU A 156 -17.02 2.52 4.82
CA LEU A 156 -18.22 1.72 4.55
C LEU A 156 -18.17 1.09 3.15
N GLN A 157 -17.59 1.76 2.15
CA GLN A 157 -17.40 1.20 0.82
C GLN A 157 -16.58 -0.10 0.85
N LEU A 158 -15.48 -0.13 1.61
CA LEU A 158 -14.68 -1.34 1.80
C LEU A 158 -15.50 -2.42 2.53
N GLU A 159 -16.20 -2.05 3.62
CA GLU A 159 -17.04 -2.99 4.37
C GLU A 159 -18.14 -3.62 3.52
N ARG A 160 -18.67 -2.90 2.52
CA ARG A 160 -19.66 -3.47 1.57
C ARG A 160 -19.10 -4.67 0.80
N VAL A 161 -17.79 -4.72 0.52
CA VAL A 161 -17.15 -5.88 -0.13
C VAL A 161 -17.20 -7.10 0.79
N GLN A 162 -16.83 -6.95 2.06
CA GLN A 162 -16.93 -8.03 3.03
C GLN A 162 -18.38 -8.43 3.30
N ARG A 163 -19.31 -7.48 3.43
CA ARG A 163 -20.75 -7.78 3.61
C ARG A 163 -21.33 -8.57 2.44
N ARG A 164 -20.96 -8.24 1.20
CA ARG A 164 -21.36 -9.03 0.01
C ARG A 164 -20.83 -10.46 0.07
N PHE A 165 -19.59 -10.65 0.51
CA PHE A 165 -19.05 -11.99 0.75
C PHE A 165 -19.83 -12.74 1.84
N LEU A 166 -20.09 -12.09 2.98
CA LEU A 166 -20.83 -12.69 4.09
C LEU A 166 -22.26 -13.09 3.69
N HIS A 167 -22.95 -12.25 2.92
CA HIS A 167 -24.27 -12.59 2.35
C HIS A 167 -24.19 -13.86 1.49
N SER A 168 -23.23 -13.94 0.55
CA SER A 168 -23.03 -15.14 -0.25
C SER A 168 -22.66 -16.36 0.60
N ALA A 169 -21.84 -16.19 1.64
CA ALA A 169 -21.43 -17.27 2.52
C ALA A 169 -22.60 -17.78 3.37
N GLY A 170 -23.45 -16.88 3.89
CA GLY A 170 -24.64 -17.25 4.65
C GLY A 170 -25.58 -18.13 3.84
N PHE A 171 -25.80 -17.77 2.57
CA PHE A 171 -26.60 -18.57 1.64
C PHE A 171 -25.94 -19.91 1.28
N LEU A 172 -24.66 -19.91 0.88
CA LEU A 172 -23.97 -21.13 0.44
C LEU A 172 -23.74 -22.14 1.56
N LEU A 173 -23.59 -21.68 2.80
CA LEU A 173 -23.31 -22.51 3.97
C LEU A 173 -24.56 -22.80 4.81
N GLY A 174 -25.74 -22.32 4.40
CA GLY A 174 -26.99 -22.50 5.14
C GLY A 174 -26.93 -21.94 6.56
N ILE A 175 -26.32 -20.78 6.75
CA ILE A 175 -26.21 -20.14 8.06
C ILE A 175 -27.40 -19.20 8.24
N GLU A 176 -28.28 -19.54 9.17
CA GLU A 176 -29.40 -18.67 9.54
C GLU A 176 -28.91 -17.35 10.16
N HIS A 177 -29.48 -16.25 9.70
CA HIS A 177 -29.17 -14.90 10.18
C HIS A 177 -30.33 -13.95 9.83
N LEU A 178 -30.44 -12.86 10.59
CA LEU A 178 -31.44 -11.83 10.33
C LEU A 178 -31.08 -11.06 9.04
N PRO A 179 -32.06 -10.60 8.25
CA PRO A 179 -31.79 -9.77 7.08
C PRO A 179 -30.88 -8.59 7.41
N HIS A 180 -29.84 -8.40 6.61
CA HIS A 180 -28.82 -7.35 6.76
C HIS A 180 -27.93 -7.40 8.01
N ASP A 181 -28.16 -8.34 8.93
CA ASP A 181 -27.25 -8.62 10.04
C ASP A 181 -26.43 -9.89 9.74
N TYR A 182 -25.17 -9.68 9.36
CA TYR A 182 -24.24 -10.77 9.04
C TYR A 182 -23.28 -11.10 10.19
N SER A 183 -23.56 -10.61 11.40
CA SER A 183 -22.67 -10.79 12.57
C SER A 183 -22.51 -12.27 12.93
N ALA A 184 -23.60 -13.04 12.90
CA ALA A 184 -23.57 -14.49 13.14
C ALA A 184 -22.74 -15.24 12.08
N VAL A 185 -22.88 -14.85 10.80
CA VAL A 185 -22.11 -15.43 9.70
C VAL A 185 -20.62 -15.11 9.85
N ALA A 186 -20.29 -13.86 10.17
CA ALA A 186 -18.93 -13.42 10.41
C ALA A 186 -18.30 -14.18 11.60
N ALA A 187 -19.05 -14.34 12.70
CA ALA A 187 -18.60 -15.09 13.89
C ALA A 187 -18.34 -16.56 13.56
N LYS A 188 -19.28 -17.24 12.87
CA LYS A 188 -19.13 -18.65 12.46
C LYS A 188 -17.94 -18.85 11.52
N LEU A 189 -17.64 -17.86 10.67
CA LEU A 189 -16.48 -17.86 9.78
C LEU A 189 -15.21 -17.34 10.46
N GLY A 190 -15.25 -16.86 11.71
CA GLY A 190 -14.11 -16.24 12.39
C GLY A 190 -13.53 -15.04 11.60
N LEU A 191 -14.40 -14.19 11.07
CA LEU A 191 -14.03 -12.99 10.33
C LEU A 191 -14.30 -11.73 11.15
N VAL A 192 -13.24 -10.97 11.41
CA VAL A 192 -13.32 -9.61 11.94
C VAL A 192 -13.66 -8.61 10.84
N SER A 193 -14.10 -7.40 11.19
CA SER A 193 -14.37 -6.32 10.22
C SER A 193 -13.11 -5.91 9.46
N LEU A 194 -13.27 -5.36 8.25
CA LEU A 194 -12.12 -4.85 7.50
C LEU A 194 -11.51 -3.64 8.21
N ALA A 195 -12.30 -2.81 8.88
CA ALA A 195 -11.80 -1.72 9.71
C ALA A 195 -10.82 -2.23 10.77
N GLU A 196 -11.17 -3.30 11.48
CA GLU A 196 -10.29 -3.91 12.48
C GLU A 196 -9.05 -4.54 11.84
N ARG A 197 -9.20 -5.19 10.68
CA ARG A 197 -8.05 -5.68 9.89
C ARG A 197 -7.07 -4.58 9.54
N ARG A 198 -7.57 -3.43 9.05
CA ARG A 198 -6.74 -2.28 8.70
C ARG A 198 -5.99 -1.74 9.90
N ARG A 199 -6.69 -1.59 11.04
CA ARG A 199 -6.09 -1.17 12.31
C ARG A 199 -4.95 -2.10 12.72
N MET A 200 -5.16 -3.42 12.68
CA MET A 200 -4.12 -4.40 13.00
C MET A 200 -2.90 -4.32 12.06
N LEU A 201 -3.12 -4.09 10.76
CA LEU A 201 -2.02 -3.94 9.79
C LEU A 201 -1.20 -2.67 10.06
N CYS A 202 -1.88 -1.56 10.35
CA CYS A 202 -1.24 -0.30 10.76
C CYS A 202 -0.40 -0.47 12.03
N VAL A 203 -0.95 -1.08 13.07
CA VAL A 203 -0.22 -1.35 14.32
C VAL A 203 0.95 -2.29 14.08
N LYS A 204 0.77 -3.33 13.27
CA LYS A 204 1.85 -4.27 12.93
C LYS A 204 2.99 -3.56 12.20
N PHE A 205 2.67 -2.69 11.25
CA PHE A 205 3.66 -1.88 10.53
C PHE A 205 4.44 -0.98 11.50
N LEU A 206 3.73 -0.26 12.38
CA LEU A 206 4.35 0.62 13.37
C LEU A 206 5.27 -0.15 14.33
N LYS A 207 4.82 -1.30 14.86
CA LYS A 207 5.67 -2.17 15.70
C LYS A 207 6.90 -2.65 14.93
N GLY A 208 6.75 -2.99 13.65
CA GLY A 208 7.86 -3.37 12.79
C GLY A 208 8.87 -2.24 12.62
N LEU A 209 8.42 -1.00 12.47
CA LEU A 209 9.27 0.19 12.37
C LEU A 209 10.04 0.45 13.68
N LEU A 210 9.37 0.30 14.83
CA LEU A 210 9.99 0.53 16.16
C LEU A 210 10.98 -0.58 16.56
N SER A 211 10.70 -1.82 16.17
CA SER A 211 11.57 -2.98 16.45
C SER A 211 12.68 -3.19 15.41
N GLY A 212 12.74 -2.36 14.36
CA GLY A 212 13.72 -2.48 13.28
C GLY A 212 13.45 -3.63 12.29
N GLN A 213 12.26 -4.26 12.31
CA GLN A 213 11.84 -5.20 11.26
C GLN A 213 11.54 -4.49 9.93
N VAL A 214 11.16 -3.22 9.99
CA VAL A 214 11.05 -2.32 8.84
C VAL A 214 12.17 -1.30 8.96
N ASP A 215 13.18 -1.42 8.11
CA ASP A 215 14.33 -0.53 8.10
C ASP A 215 14.04 0.73 7.26
N SER A 216 13.71 1.82 7.94
CA SER A 216 13.56 3.14 7.32
C SER A 216 13.78 4.23 8.35
N THR A 217 14.98 4.81 8.32
CA THR A 217 15.36 5.94 9.17
C THR A 217 14.48 7.16 8.90
N ASP A 218 14.12 7.40 7.64
CA ASP A 218 13.27 8.52 7.24
C ASP A 218 11.90 8.43 7.88
N LEU A 219 11.22 7.28 7.79
CA LEU A 219 9.90 7.09 8.40
C LEU A 219 9.97 7.10 9.92
N LEU A 220 11.02 6.53 10.51
CA LEU A 220 11.24 6.57 11.96
C LEU A 220 11.43 8.00 12.47
N SER A 221 12.13 8.85 11.70
CA SER A 221 12.35 10.26 12.06
C SER A 221 11.07 11.10 12.10
N LEU A 222 10.02 10.67 11.40
CA LEU A 222 8.71 11.34 11.40
C LEU A 222 7.86 10.99 12.62
N LEU A 223 8.23 9.96 13.40
CA LEU A 223 7.52 9.57 14.61
C LEU A 223 7.90 10.47 15.78
N ASN A 224 6.89 11.08 16.40
CA ASN A 224 7.07 11.97 17.54
C ASN A 224 6.70 11.24 18.83
N PHE A 225 7.67 10.85 19.64
CA PHE A 225 7.42 10.23 20.93
C PHE A 225 6.97 11.25 21.97
N LYS A 226 5.98 10.87 22.78
CA LYS A 226 5.58 11.67 23.94
C LYS A 226 6.42 11.25 25.14
N VAL A 227 7.33 12.12 25.56
CA VAL A 227 8.10 11.94 26.79
C VAL A 227 7.46 12.79 27.90
N PRO A 228 6.74 12.19 28.86
CA PRO A 228 6.11 12.96 29.92
C PRO A 228 7.16 13.51 30.90
N PRO A 229 7.04 14.77 31.35
CA PRO A 229 8.00 15.37 32.29
C PRO A 229 7.91 14.76 33.70
N CYS A 230 6.80 14.11 34.04
CA CYS A 230 6.57 13.40 35.29
C CYS A 230 5.80 12.11 35.01
N GLN A 231 6.01 11.07 35.82
CA GLN A 231 5.26 9.82 35.70
C GLN A 231 3.76 10.08 35.94
N ASN A 232 3.01 10.14 34.86
CA ASN A 232 1.57 10.34 34.88
C ASN A 232 0.90 9.05 34.43
N ARG A 233 -0.34 8.78 34.84
CA ARG A 233 -1.07 7.54 34.48
C ARG A 233 -1.46 7.45 32.99
N SER A 234 -0.95 8.35 32.15
CA SER A 234 -1.26 8.40 30.72
C SER A 234 -0.36 7.42 29.96
N SER A 235 -0.98 6.44 29.29
CA SER A 235 -0.30 5.43 28.46
C SER A 235 -0.05 5.89 27.01
N VAL A 236 -0.11 7.20 26.74
CA VAL A 236 0.00 7.75 25.38
C VAL A 236 1.46 7.75 24.95
N ALA A 237 1.78 6.95 23.92
CA ALA A 237 3.14 6.75 23.43
C ALA A 237 3.63 7.88 22.50
N PHE A 238 2.74 8.45 21.68
CA PHE A 238 3.10 9.41 20.64
C PHE A 238 2.54 10.80 20.88
N HIS A 239 3.33 11.83 20.60
CA HIS A 239 2.89 13.20 20.47
C HIS A 239 2.35 13.42 19.05
N VAL A 240 1.08 13.77 18.92
CA VAL A 240 0.47 14.02 17.62
C VAL A 240 0.34 15.54 17.44
N PRO A 241 1.04 16.16 16.47
CA PRO A 241 1.00 17.63 16.28
C PRO A 241 -0.43 18.15 16.04
N ILE A 242 -0.67 19.45 16.17
CA ILE A 242 -1.95 20.03 15.75
C ILE A 242 -1.82 20.49 14.31
N CYS A 243 -2.72 20.06 13.43
CA CYS A 243 -2.68 20.39 12.00
C CYS A 243 -3.88 21.26 11.59
N PRO A 244 -3.66 22.29 10.75
CA PRO A 244 -4.72 23.22 10.35
C PRO A 244 -5.67 22.64 9.31
N SER A 245 -5.20 21.74 8.43
CA SER A 245 -6.00 21.17 7.35
C SER A 245 -6.39 19.72 7.60
N ASN A 246 -7.55 19.31 7.09
CA ASN A 246 -7.99 17.91 7.13
C ASN A 246 -7.03 16.98 6.37
N TYR A 247 -6.37 17.50 5.33
CA TYR A 247 -5.35 16.76 4.58
C TYR A 247 -4.19 16.32 5.49
N MET A 248 -3.57 17.27 6.20
CA MET A 248 -2.48 17.00 7.14
C MET A 248 -2.95 16.14 8.33
N LYS A 249 -4.21 16.26 8.73
CA LYS A 249 -4.78 15.42 9.79
C LYS A 249 -4.87 13.93 9.42
N ASN A 250 -4.96 13.62 8.13
CA ASN A 250 -5.15 12.27 7.63
C ASN A 250 -3.88 11.68 6.99
N GLU A 251 -2.74 12.33 7.21
CA GLU A 251 -1.45 11.83 6.76
C GLU A 251 -1.17 10.43 7.36
N PRO A 252 -0.62 9.47 6.58
CA PRO A 252 -0.33 8.11 7.03
C PRO A 252 0.36 8.00 8.39
N ILE A 253 1.51 8.67 8.59
CA ILE A 253 2.30 8.58 9.82
C ILE A 253 1.52 9.11 11.02
N ARG A 254 0.78 10.20 10.82
CA ARG A 254 -0.08 10.78 11.84
C ARG A 254 -1.21 9.84 12.23
N CYS A 255 -1.87 9.23 11.25
CA CYS A 255 -2.90 8.23 11.46
C CYS A 255 -2.36 7.03 12.25
N LEU A 256 -1.14 6.57 11.95
CA LEU A 256 -0.47 5.51 12.72
C LEU A 256 -0.30 5.91 14.20
N MET A 257 0.22 7.11 14.47
CA MET A 257 0.42 7.60 15.84
C MET A 257 -0.92 7.77 16.59
N LEU A 258 -1.98 8.23 15.91
CA LEU A 258 -3.32 8.31 16.50
C LEU A 258 -3.88 6.94 16.86
N MET A 259 -3.84 5.99 15.92
CA MET A 259 -4.31 4.61 16.14
C MET A 259 -3.54 3.91 17.27
N ALA A 260 -2.25 4.21 17.40
CA ALA A 260 -1.40 3.72 18.48
C ALA A 260 -1.81 4.25 19.86
N ASN A 261 -2.19 5.53 19.93
CA ASN A 261 -2.60 6.18 21.17
C ASN A 261 -4.02 5.78 21.62
N GLU A 262 -4.89 5.40 20.69
CA GLU A 262 -6.25 4.92 20.99
C GLU A 262 -6.29 3.42 21.39
N GLY A 263 -5.25 2.66 21.03
CA GLY A 263 -5.16 1.22 21.32
C GLY A 263 -4.70 0.90 22.75
N PRO A 264 -4.73 -0.38 23.16
CA PRO A 264 -4.01 -0.83 24.35
C PRO A 264 -2.53 -0.44 24.22
N SER A 265 -1.87 -0.17 25.36
CA SER A 265 -0.45 0.23 25.38
C SER A 265 0.35 -0.63 24.42
N ILE A 266 1.08 0.03 23.52
CA ILE A 266 2.06 -0.67 22.70
C ILE A 266 3.12 -1.14 23.68
N ASP A 267 3.02 -2.39 24.11
CA ASP A 267 4.13 -3.07 24.77
C ASP A 267 5.26 -3.14 23.73
N LEU A 268 6.24 -2.26 23.95
CA LEU A 268 7.50 -2.17 23.21
C LEU A 268 8.45 -3.27 23.69
#